data_AF-A0A1W2DDZ9-F1
#
_entry.id   AF-A0A1W2DDZ9-F1
#
_cell.length_a   1.000
_cell.length_b   1.000
_cell.length_c   1.000
_cell.angle_alpha   90.00
_cell.angle_beta   90.00
_cell.angle_gamma   90.00
#
_symmetry.space_group_name_H-M   'P 1'
#
loop_
_entity.id
_entity.type
_entity.pdbx_description
1 polymer ?
#
loop_
_entity_poly.entity_id
_entity_poly.type
_entity_poly.pdbx_seq_one_letter_code
_entity_poly.pdbx_strand_id
1 'polypeptide(L)'
;MTNETSVSEMLEDIDLLLDLGGMAEARELAAQILDTADPETLEVLAHIAWVRENNTKTVNARMRDAWKRSTLEHRELIETCVVLYVDPITPPVDEATPAEPEVLRADVHIPTTRAEAPELRTSYRRDVVEFSPVRRKVDPAARIARRTKKQIRTAIKCAKTVHRYQWSRAGVDDQPPIEDRPFNYENDYDETAVPALQGLACVHCWQERSAKDNRHHTDGLCDRCRSLGRPGLPSLPATAWRDEIIAARCKFIATTFPRSTALAILRKEADAYSPADQWDMKRLVHNNFGWNDESKMSEARETHYAMAA
;
A
#
# COMPACT_ATOMS: atom_id res chain seq x y z
N MET A 1 2.63 -13.83 46.95
CA MET A 1 2.42 -12.89 45.83
C MET A 1 3.06 -13.57 44.64
N THR A 2 2.30 -14.40 43.94
CA THR A 2 2.73 -14.97 42.66
C THR A 2 2.79 -13.82 41.69
N ASN A 3 3.99 -13.46 41.23
CA ASN A 3 4.09 -12.58 40.06
C ASN A 3 3.40 -13.33 38.93
N GLU A 4 2.26 -12.84 38.47
CA GLU A 4 1.67 -13.29 37.23
C GLU A 4 2.64 -12.81 36.14
N THR A 5 3.53 -13.70 35.72
CA THR A 5 4.43 -13.49 34.59
C THR A 5 3.57 -13.15 33.38
N SER A 6 3.86 -12.03 32.71
CA SER A 6 3.03 -11.61 31.58
C SER A 6 3.21 -12.58 30.42
N VAL A 7 2.20 -12.73 29.55
CA VAL A 7 2.30 -13.58 28.36
C VAL A 7 3.45 -13.11 27.46
N SER A 8 3.70 -11.80 27.38
CA SER A 8 4.83 -11.23 26.65
C SER A 8 6.18 -11.68 27.21
N GLU A 9 6.35 -11.68 28.53
CA GLU A 9 7.58 -12.15 29.19
C GLU A 9 7.81 -13.65 28.95
N MET A 10 6.73 -14.47 29.01
CA MET A 10 6.83 -15.89 28.65
C MET A 10 7.23 -16.12 27.19
N LEU A 11 6.83 -15.25 26.26
CA LEU A 11 7.23 -15.36 24.84
C LEU A 11 8.71 -14.99 24.63
N GLU A 12 9.22 -14.00 25.34
CA GLU A 12 10.65 -13.66 25.34
C GLU A 12 11.49 -14.81 25.90
N ASP A 13 11.02 -15.45 26.98
CA ASP A 13 11.66 -16.64 27.54
C ASP A 13 11.64 -17.83 26.57
N ILE A 14 10.54 -18.02 25.84
CA ILE A 14 10.45 -19.06 24.79
C ILE A 14 11.49 -18.80 23.70
N ASP A 15 11.61 -17.56 23.20
CA ASP A 15 12.57 -17.21 22.15
C ASP A 15 14.01 -17.46 22.62
N LEU A 16 14.34 -17.01 23.83
CA LEU A 16 15.64 -17.27 24.46
C LEU A 16 15.94 -18.77 24.61
N LEU A 17 14.94 -19.57 25.02
CA LEU A 17 15.09 -21.01 25.14
C LEU A 17 15.30 -21.68 23.77
N LEU A 18 14.63 -21.21 22.72
CA LEU A 18 14.83 -21.71 21.36
C LEU A 18 16.25 -21.41 20.86
N ASP A 19 16.77 -20.20 21.11
CA ASP A 19 18.15 -19.80 20.78
C ASP A 19 19.20 -20.65 21.50
N LEU A 20 18.92 -21.05 22.74
CA LEU A 20 19.79 -21.91 23.55
C LEU A 20 19.61 -23.42 23.26
N GLY A 21 18.64 -23.80 22.41
CA GLY A 21 18.32 -25.19 22.08
C GLY A 21 17.46 -25.95 23.11
N GLY A 22 16.86 -25.24 24.07
CA GLY A 22 15.95 -25.75 25.10
C GLY A 22 14.54 -26.01 24.58
N MET A 23 14.39 -26.93 23.63
CA MET A 23 13.09 -27.20 22.96
C MET A 23 12.02 -27.78 23.90
N ALA A 24 12.42 -28.48 24.97
CA ALA A 24 11.48 -29.10 25.90
C ALA A 24 10.88 -28.05 26.84
N GLU A 25 11.73 -27.18 27.37
CA GLU A 25 11.37 -26.07 28.24
C GLU A 25 10.52 -25.04 27.49
N ALA A 26 10.90 -24.71 26.25
CA ALA A 26 10.11 -23.82 25.39
C ALA A 26 8.69 -24.37 25.15
N ARG A 27 8.55 -25.70 24.97
CA ARG A 27 7.24 -26.35 24.81
C ARG A 27 6.43 -26.32 26.10
N GLU A 28 7.05 -26.48 27.26
CA GLU A 28 6.37 -26.40 28.55
C GLU A 28 5.83 -24.98 28.80
N LEU A 29 6.63 -23.94 28.54
CA LEU A 29 6.16 -22.54 28.61
C LEU A 29 5.05 -22.25 27.60
N ALA A 30 5.14 -22.77 26.37
CA ALA A 30 4.06 -22.61 25.39
C ALA A 30 2.75 -23.27 25.86
N ALA A 31 2.84 -24.45 26.51
CA ALA A 31 1.68 -25.09 27.11
C ALA A 31 1.11 -24.26 28.28
N GLN A 32 1.98 -23.67 29.10
CA GLN A 32 1.57 -22.77 30.17
C GLN A 32 0.81 -21.55 29.64
N ILE A 33 1.29 -20.91 28.55
CA ILE A 33 0.58 -19.80 27.90
C ILE A 33 -0.83 -20.24 27.48
N LEU A 34 -0.98 -21.43 26.89
CA LEU A 34 -2.29 -21.94 26.47
C LEU A 34 -3.25 -22.20 27.64
N ASP A 35 -2.72 -22.57 28.81
CA ASP A 35 -3.51 -22.84 30.00
C ASP A 35 -3.88 -21.56 30.78
N THR A 36 -3.02 -20.53 30.76
CA THR A 36 -3.18 -19.32 31.58
C THR A 36 -3.70 -18.10 30.84
N ALA A 37 -3.45 -17.98 29.52
CA ALA A 37 -3.87 -16.81 28.76
C ALA A 37 -5.39 -16.75 28.63
N ASP A 38 -5.93 -15.53 28.66
CA ASP A 38 -7.34 -15.33 28.39
C ASP A 38 -7.68 -15.64 26.92
N PRO A 39 -8.94 -15.97 26.61
CA PRO A 39 -9.34 -16.32 25.24
C PRO A 39 -9.07 -15.22 24.20
N GLU A 40 -9.13 -13.94 24.58
CA GLU A 40 -8.92 -12.82 23.66
C GLU A 40 -7.43 -12.72 23.29
N THR A 41 -6.53 -12.89 24.26
CA THR A 41 -5.08 -12.99 24.04
C THR A 41 -4.73 -14.18 23.13
N LEU A 42 -5.36 -15.33 23.34
CA LEU A 42 -5.15 -16.51 22.49
C LEU A 42 -5.61 -16.29 21.04
N GLU A 43 -6.71 -15.57 20.83
CA GLU A 43 -7.17 -15.18 19.50
C GLU A 43 -6.15 -14.27 18.80
N VAL A 44 -5.58 -13.30 19.51
CA VAL A 44 -4.52 -12.42 18.98
C VAL A 44 -3.29 -13.23 18.61
N LEU A 45 -2.82 -14.13 19.47
CA LEU A 45 -1.67 -15.02 19.17
C LEU A 45 -1.92 -15.91 17.96
N ALA A 46 -3.11 -16.52 17.88
CA ALA A 46 -3.50 -17.36 16.75
C ALA A 46 -3.47 -16.57 15.43
N HIS A 47 -3.90 -15.31 15.45
CA HIS A 47 -3.80 -14.46 14.27
C HIS A 47 -2.41 -14.00 13.92
N ILE A 48 -1.59 -13.69 14.93
CA ILE A 48 -0.18 -13.38 14.70
C ILE A 48 0.49 -14.54 13.97
N ALA A 49 0.29 -15.77 14.44
CA ALA A 49 0.77 -16.99 13.80
C ALA A 49 0.19 -17.15 12.38
N TRP A 50 -1.12 -17.02 12.22
CA TRP A 50 -1.77 -17.15 10.92
C TRP A 50 -1.29 -16.12 9.90
N VAL A 51 -1.15 -14.85 10.30
CA VAL A 51 -0.64 -13.77 9.44
C VAL A 51 0.79 -14.09 9.02
N ARG A 52 1.63 -14.59 9.92
CA ARG A 52 3.02 -14.96 9.61
C ARG A 52 3.10 -16.09 8.61
N GLU A 53 2.33 -17.16 8.83
CA GLU A 53 2.32 -18.32 7.93
C GLU A 53 1.77 -17.99 6.54
N ASN A 54 0.70 -17.18 6.48
CA ASN A 54 -0.04 -16.97 5.24
C ASN A 54 0.38 -15.71 4.48
N ASN A 55 0.98 -14.73 5.17
CA ASN A 55 1.18 -13.38 4.64
C ASN A 55 2.63 -12.89 4.79
N THR A 56 3.63 -13.77 4.71
CA THR A 56 5.06 -13.50 4.94
C THR A 56 5.57 -12.12 4.50
N LYS A 57 5.19 -11.62 3.31
CA LYS A 57 5.61 -10.29 2.82
C LYS A 57 4.89 -9.09 3.43
N THR A 58 3.64 -9.27 3.83
CA THR A 58 2.78 -8.19 4.33
C THR A 58 2.59 -8.28 5.84
N VAL A 59 3.28 -9.21 6.51
CA VAL A 59 3.26 -9.39 7.96
C VAL A 59 3.44 -8.05 8.65
N ASN A 60 4.48 -7.29 8.34
CA ASN A 60 4.75 -6.01 9.02
C ASN A 60 3.65 -4.96 8.83
N ALA A 61 3.05 -4.88 7.64
CA ALA A 61 1.95 -3.97 7.38
C ALA A 61 0.68 -4.39 8.14
N ARG A 62 0.39 -5.70 8.18
CA ARG A 62 -0.76 -6.27 8.88
C ARG A 62 -0.62 -6.17 10.39
N MET A 63 0.56 -6.50 10.93
CA MET A 63 0.88 -6.34 12.36
C MET A 63 0.74 -4.88 12.80
N ARG A 64 1.17 -3.93 11.97
CA ARG A 64 0.98 -2.50 12.26
C ARG A 64 -0.49 -2.07 12.26
N ASP A 65 -1.32 -2.63 11.37
CA ASP A 65 -2.76 -2.36 11.38
C ASP A 65 -3.44 -2.99 12.60
N ALA A 66 -3.07 -4.24 12.94
CA ALA A 66 -3.52 -4.92 14.14
C ALA A 66 -3.17 -4.12 15.40
N TRP A 67 -1.90 -3.72 15.56
CA TRP A 67 -1.42 -2.90 16.68
C TRP A 67 -2.25 -1.62 16.89
N LYS A 68 -2.59 -0.91 15.81
CA LYS A 68 -3.39 0.34 15.90
C LYS A 68 -4.80 0.09 16.46
N ARG A 69 -5.38 -1.08 16.19
CA ARG A 69 -6.76 -1.44 16.55
C ARG A 69 -6.86 -2.15 17.90
N SER A 70 -5.76 -2.74 18.35
CA SER A 70 -5.67 -3.49 19.60
C SER A 70 -5.67 -2.62 20.86
N THR A 71 -5.98 -3.25 22.00
CA THR A 71 -5.85 -2.71 23.37
C THR A 71 -4.37 -2.54 23.75
N LEU A 72 -4.08 -1.87 24.86
CA LEU A 72 -2.70 -1.63 25.30
C LEU A 72 -1.93 -2.93 25.57
N GLU A 73 -2.55 -3.91 26.21
CA GLU A 73 -1.95 -5.22 26.52
C GLU A 73 -1.65 -6.01 25.24
N HIS A 74 -2.60 -6.06 24.29
CA HIS A 74 -2.40 -6.69 22.99
C HIS A 74 -1.37 -5.97 22.11
N ARG A 75 -1.14 -4.67 22.31
CA ARG A 75 -0.11 -3.92 21.59
C ARG A 75 1.29 -4.36 22.01
N GLU A 76 1.51 -4.52 23.31
CA GLU A 76 2.77 -5.04 23.86
C GLU A 76 3.02 -6.45 23.32
N LEU A 77 2.00 -7.31 23.34
CA LEU A 77 2.08 -8.66 22.78
C LEU A 77 2.48 -8.67 21.29
N ILE A 78 1.83 -7.82 20.48
CA ILE A 78 2.13 -7.68 19.04
C ILE A 78 3.55 -7.15 18.84
N GLU A 79 3.99 -6.18 19.64
CA GLU A 79 5.36 -5.65 19.59
C GLU A 79 6.39 -6.73 19.89
N THR A 80 6.23 -7.47 21.00
CA THR A 80 7.10 -8.60 21.35
C THR A 80 7.14 -9.62 20.21
N CYS A 81 5.98 -10.04 19.70
CA CYS A 81 5.94 -10.98 18.59
C CYS A 81 6.60 -10.46 17.30
N VAL A 82 6.53 -9.15 17.03
CA VAL A 82 7.20 -8.52 15.86
C VAL A 82 8.72 -8.46 16.07
N VAL A 83 9.19 -8.14 17.28
CA VAL A 83 10.62 -8.03 17.61
C VAL A 83 11.31 -9.39 17.63
N LEU A 84 10.69 -10.42 18.20
CA LEU A 84 11.21 -11.79 18.28
C LEU A 84 11.31 -12.48 16.90
N TYR A 85 10.98 -11.79 15.82
CA TYR A 85 11.07 -12.34 14.48
C TYR A 85 12.34 -11.91 13.78
N VAL A 86 13.27 -12.85 13.76
CA VAL A 86 14.33 -12.87 12.76
C VAL A 86 13.72 -13.45 11.49
N ASP A 87 13.71 -12.67 10.40
CA ASP A 87 13.37 -13.22 9.08
C ASP A 87 14.21 -14.50 8.87
N PRO A 88 13.61 -15.63 8.46
CA PRO A 88 14.38 -16.83 8.15
C PRO A 88 15.40 -16.40 7.11
N ILE A 89 16.66 -16.38 7.55
CA ILE A 89 17.81 -15.85 6.82
C ILE A 89 17.64 -16.29 5.38
N THR A 90 17.37 -15.34 4.47
CA THR A 90 17.58 -15.58 3.05
C THR A 90 18.92 -16.27 2.96
N PRO A 91 19.01 -17.51 2.44
CA PRO A 91 20.27 -18.23 2.38
C PRO A 91 21.30 -17.24 1.82
N PRO A 92 22.48 -17.09 2.46
CA PRO A 92 23.44 -16.09 2.04
C PRO A 92 23.55 -16.21 0.53
N VAL A 93 23.19 -15.15 -0.18
CA VAL A 93 23.40 -15.09 -1.63
C VAL A 93 24.86 -15.45 -1.78
N ASP A 94 25.16 -16.60 -2.38
CA ASP A 94 26.53 -17.04 -2.63
C ASP A 94 27.25 -15.82 -3.17
N GLU A 95 28.13 -15.24 -2.35
CA GLU A 95 28.86 -14.04 -2.71
C GLU A 95 29.64 -14.41 -3.94
N ALA A 96 29.14 -13.98 -5.10
CA ALA A 96 29.81 -14.16 -6.37
C ALA A 96 31.20 -13.55 -6.18
N THR A 97 32.19 -14.42 -6.12
CA THR A 97 33.58 -14.08 -5.91
C THR A 97 33.91 -12.99 -6.92
N PRO A 98 34.32 -11.78 -6.49
CA PRO A 98 34.57 -10.70 -7.44
C PRO A 98 35.71 -11.13 -8.36
N ALA A 99 35.37 -11.38 -9.62
CA ALA A 99 36.34 -11.57 -10.66
C ALA A 99 37.00 -10.22 -10.95
N GLU A 100 38.26 -10.14 -10.52
CA GLU A 100 39.31 -9.18 -10.90
C GLU A 100 39.36 -7.80 -10.20
N PRO A 101 40.56 -7.36 -9.78
CA PRO A 101 40.76 -6.05 -9.17
C PRO A 101 40.76 -4.93 -10.22
N GLU A 102 39.91 -3.94 -10.00
CA GLU A 102 39.82 -2.71 -10.79
C GLU A 102 41.13 -1.93 -10.68
N VAL A 103 41.80 -1.77 -11.82
CA VAL A 103 43.07 -1.07 -11.99
C VAL A 103 42.89 0.41 -11.68
N LEU A 104 43.59 0.88 -10.65
CA LEU A 104 43.92 2.28 -10.38
C LEU A 104 44.27 3.03 -11.68
N ARG A 105 43.43 4.00 -12.06
CA ARG A 105 43.84 5.13 -12.91
C ARG A 105 43.71 6.42 -12.12
N ALA A 106 44.87 6.92 -11.73
CA ALA A 106 45.07 8.28 -11.27
C ALA A 106 44.86 9.29 -12.41
N ASP A 107 44.65 10.54 -11.98
CA ASP A 107 44.85 11.79 -12.70
C ASP A 107 43.71 12.31 -13.59
N VAL A 108 42.81 13.12 -13.01
CA VAL A 108 42.50 14.45 -13.57
C VAL A 108 42.21 15.45 -12.43
N HIS A 109 43.08 16.46 -12.31
CA HIS A 109 42.90 17.68 -11.53
C HIS A 109 41.63 18.47 -11.95
N ILE A 110 40.85 18.95 -10.98
CA ILE A 110 40.04 20.15 -11.15
C ILE A 110 40.48 21.19 -10.10
N PRO A 111 40.92 22.38 -10.52
CA PRO A 111 41.45 23.41 -9.62
C PRO A 111 40.33 24.13 -8.87
N THR A 112 40.65 24.46 -7.63
CA THR A 112 40.02 25.46 -6.78
C THR A 112 40.01 26.83 -7.45
N THR A 113 38.84 27.45 -7.59
CA THR A 113 38.70 28.91 -7.42
C THR A 113 37.47 29.25 -6.62
N ARG A 114 37.71 30.18 -5.68
CA ARG A 114 36.83 30.72 -4.66
C ARG A 114 36.39 32.09 -5.16
N ALA A 115 35.18 32.21 -5.68
CA ALA A 115 34.42 33.46 -5.76
C ALA A 115 33.01 33.16 -6.27
N GLU A 116 32.01 33.77 -5.62
CA GLU A 116 30.62 33.92 -6.08
C GLU A 116 29.68 32.73 -5.82
N ALA A 117 29.25 32.60 -4.56
CA ALA A 117 27.99 31.98 -4.21
C ALA A 117 27.18 32.91 -3.29
N PRO A 118 26.27 33.74 -3.83
CA PRO A 118 25.16 34.28 -3.07
C PRO A 118 23.90 33.54 -3.52
N GLU A 119 23.50 32.47 -2.84
CA GLU A 119 22.11 31.99 -2.82
C GLU A 119 21.92 30.92 -1.73
N LEU A 120 22.12 31.38 -0.49
CA LEU A 120 21.39 30.85 0.66
C LEU A 120 19.94 31.30 0.52
N ARG A 121 19.10 30.52 -0.18
CA ARG A 121 17.65 30.47 0.06
C ARG A 121 16.97 29.36 -0.73
N THR A 122 16.28 28.52 0.04
CA THR A 122 15.30 27.50 -0.39
C THR A 122 15.94 26.30 -1.09
N SER A 123 15.85 25.08 -0.58
CA SER A 123 14.60 24.42 -0.25
C SER A 123 14.87 23.10 0.49
N TYR A 124 14.00 22.85 1.47
CA TYR A 124 13.59 21.55 2.00
C TYR A 124 14.17 20.31 1.30
N ARG A 125 14.89 19.49 2.08
CA ARG A 125 15.06 18.06 1.82
C ARG A 125 13.67 17.44 1.65
N ARG A 126 13.28 17.18 0.41
CA ARG A 126 12.29 16.17 0.04
C ARG A 126 13.01 14.83 -0.01
N ASP A 127 13.10 14.18 1.14
CA ASP A 127 13.06 12.73 1.14
C ASP A 127 11.56 12.36 0.96
N VAL A 128 11.27 11.37 0.13
CA VAL A 128 9.93 10.89 -0.28
C VAL A 128 9.26 11.67 -1.43
N VAL A 129 9.55 11.27 -2.68
CA VAL A 129 8.52 10.99 -3.72
C VAL A 129 9.11 10.00 -4.75
N GLU A 130 9.16 8.72 -4.41
CA GLU A 130 9.06 7.67 -5.44
C GLU A 130 7.59 7.54 -5.80
N PHE A 131 7.16 8.16 -6.90
CA PHE A 131 6.01 7.85 -7.74
C PHE A 131 5.78 9.06 -8.67
N SER A 132 6.81 9.41 -9.44
CA SER A 132 6.58 10.06 -10.72
C SER A 132 6.70 8.97 -11.77
N PRO A 133 5.74 8.82 -12.71
CA PRO A 133 5.93 7.90 -13.82
C PRO A 133 7.25 8.29 -14.46
N VAL A 134 8.19 7.34 -14.53
CA VAL A 134 9.50 7.54 -15.15
C VAL A 134 9.23 8.09 -16.54
N ARG A 135 9.30 9.41 -16.69
CA ARG A 135 9.34 10.07 -17.98
C ARG A 135 10.65 9.60 -18.54
N ARG A 136 10.62 8.48 -19.28
CA ARG A 136 11.75 8.04 -20.09
C ARG A 136 12.18 9.29 -20.82
N LYS A 137 13.38 9.80 -20.50
CA LYS A 137 13.98 10.94 -21.18
C LYS A 137 14.25 10.44 -22.59
N VAL A 138 13.23 10.49 -23.44
CA VAL A 138 13.35 10.16 -24.85
C VAL A 138 14.31 11.20 -25.39
N ASP A 139 15.48 10.73 -25.81
CA ASP A 139 16.50 11.56 -26.41
C ASP A 139 15.84 12.48 -27.46
N PRO A 140 15.90 13.82 -27.27
CA PRO A 140 15.34 14.77 -28.21
C PRO A 140 15.84 14.54 -29.64
N ALA A 141 17.08 14.10 -29.82
CA ALA A 141 17.66 13.78 -31.12
C ALA A 141 16.97 12.58 -31.77
N ALA A 142 16.72 11.51 -31.01
CA ALA A 142 15.99 10.34 -31.49
C ALA A 142 14.53 10.67 -31.88
N ARG A 143 13.89 11.60 -31.15
CA ARG A 143 12.52 12.07 -31.49
C ARG A 143 12.50 12.91 -32.77
N ILE A 144 13.56 13.67 -33.04
CA ILE A 144 13.69 14.49 -34.26
C ILE A 144 14.01 13.61 -35.48
N ALA A 145 14.86 12.59 -35.31
CA ALA A 145 15.25 11.66 -36.38
C ALA A 145 14.08 10.86 -36.97
N ARG A 146 13.04 10.58 -36.16
CA ARG A 146 11.82 9.87 -36.60
C ARG A 146 10.83 10.76 -37.38
N ARG A 147 11.02 12.08 -37.43
CA ARG A 147 10.08 12.98 -38.09
C ARG A 147 10.37 13.06 -39.58
N THR A 148 9.32 12.96 -40.38
CA THR A 148 9.43 13.23 -41.83
C THR A 148 9.80 14.70 -42.07
N LYS A 149 10.45 15.00 -43.21
CA LYS A 149 10.80 16.39 -43.60
C LYS A 149 9.60 17.34 -43.53
N LYS A 150 8.38 16.85 -43.84
CA LYS A 150 7.12 17.62 -43.74
C LYS A 150 6.77 17.97 -42.28
N GLN A 151 6.87 17.00 -41.36
CA GLN A 151 6.62 17.22 -39.93
C GLN A 151 7.63 18.20 -39.30
N ILE A 152 8.90 18.12 -39.69
CA ILE A 152 9.94 19.06 -39.23
C ILE A 152 9.60 20.50 -39.68
N ARG A 153 9.22 20.71 -40.95
CA ARG A 153 8.81 22.03 -41.45
C ARG A 153 7.58 22.58 -40.71
N THR A 154 6.57 21.75 -40.44
CA THR A 154 5.39 22.17 -39.68
C THR A 154 5.76 22.56 -38.26
N ALA A 155 6.59 21.76 -37.57
CA ALA A 155 7.06 22.07 -36.22
C ALA A 155 7.84 23.40 -36.17
N ILE A 156 8.71 23.66 -37.14
CA ILE A 156 9.43 24.94 -37.27
C ILE A 156 8.45 26.09 -37.49
N LYS A 157 7.42 25.91 -38.34
CA LYS A 157 6.40 26.93 -38.57
C LYS A 157 5.62 27.23 -37.30
N CYS A 158 5.15 26.20 -36.59
CA CYS A 158 4.47 26.35 -35.30
C CYS A 158 5.35 27.03 -34.25
N ALA A 159 6.62 26.63 -34.14
CA ALA A 159 7.58 27.24 -33.21
C ALA A 159 7.81 28.73 -33.55
N LYS A 160 7.93 29.08 -34.84
CA LYS A 160 8.00 30.49 -35.28
C LYS A 160 6.72 31.26 -34.95
N THR A 161 5.54 30.65 -35.07
CA THR A 161 4.27 31.28 -34.69
C THR A 161 4.18 31.50 -33.19
N VAL A 162 4.54 30.50 -32.37
CA VAL A 162 4.58 30.60 -30.90
C VAL A 162 5.60 31.65 -30.46
N HIS A 163 6.81 31.62 -31.03
CA HIS A 163 7.84 32.61 -30.72
C HIS A 163 7.44 34.02 -31.16
N ARG A 164 6.77 34.17 -32.31
CA ARG A 164 6.24 35.47 -32.74
C ARG A 164 5.14 35.93 -31.79
N TYR A 165 4.23 35.06 -31.38
CA TYR A 165 3.18 35.37 -30.41
C TYR A 165 3.78 35.81 -29.07
N GLN A 166 4.68 34.99 -28.50
CA GLN A 166 5.40 35.29 -27.26
C GLN A 166 6.18 36.60 -27.36
N TRP A 167 6.91 36.85 -28.44
CA TRP A 167 7.69 38.09 -28.59
C TRP A 167 6.80 39.32 -28.82
N SER A 168 5.71 39.17 -29.56
CA SER A 168 4.76 40.27 -29.81
C SER A 168 3.91 40.64 -28.58
N ARG A 169 3.78 39.71 -27.63
CA ARG A 169 2.98 39.86 -26.41
C ARG A 169 3.83 39.96 -25.15
N ALA A 170 5.15 39.71 -25.22
CA ALA A 170 6.06 39.86 -24.10
C ALA A 170 6.03 41.33 -23.62
N GLY A 171 5.47 41.55 -22.44
CA GLY A 171 5.30 42.88 -21.86
C GLY A 171 3.92 43.51 -22.03
N VAL A 172 2.99 42.85 -22.74
CA VAL A 172 1.57 43.22 -22.72
C VAL A 172 0.89 42.35 -21.67
N ASP A 173 0.55 42.94 -20.54
CA ASP A 173 -0.28 42.27 -19.53
C ASP A 173 -1.73 42.28 -20.02
N ASP A 174 -2.06 41.31 -20.87
CA ASP A 174 -3.43 41.07 -21.33
C ASP A 174 -4.27 40.34 -20.28
N GLN A 175 -3.73 40.13 -19.07
CA GLN A 175 -4.52 39.58 -17.98
C GLN A 175 -5.61 40.61 -17.67
N PRO A 176 -6.90 40.25 -17.83
CA PRO A 176 -7.96 41.17 -17.40
C PRO A 176 -7.67 41.55 -15.95
N PRO A 177 -7.91 42.82 -15.55
CA PRO A 177 -7.79 43.20 -14.16
C PRO A 177 -8.54 42.16 -13.34
N ILE A 178 -7.92 41.70 -12.25
CA ILE A 178 -8.52 40.72 -11.34
C ILE A 178 -9.67 41.45 -10.62
N GLU A 179 -10.75 41.71 -11.32
CA GLU A 179 -12.05 42.03 -10.75
C GLU A 179 -12.54 40.80 -9.99
N ASP A 180 -13.33 41.04 -8.94
CA ASP A 180 -13.91 40.06 -8.02
C ASP A 180 -14.06 38.70 -8.69
N ARG A 181 -13.15 37.77 -8.34
CA ARG A 181 -13.17 36.42 -8.87
C ARG A 181 -14.58 35.88 -8.61
N PRO A 182 -15.32 35.41 -9.63
CA PRO A 182 -16.63 34.84 -9.41
C PRO A 182 -16.51 33.76 -8.33
N PHE A 183 -17.46 33.69 -7.39
CA PHE A 183 -17.46 32.81 -6.20
C PHE A 183 -16.94 31.38 -6.45
N ASN A 184 -17.08 30.86 -7.67
CA ASN A 184 -16.65 29.53 -8.07
C ASN A 184 -15.13 29.39 -8.36
N TYR A 185 -14.35 30.47 -8.35
CA TYR A 185 -12.89 30.47 -8.52
C TYR A 185 -12.11 30.46 -7.20
N GLU A 186 -12.83 30.54 -6.06
CA GLU A 186 -12.27 30.33 -4.72
C GLU A 186 -12.28 28.85 -4.29
N ASN A 187 -12.81 27.95 -5.13
CA ASN A 187 -12.67 26.51 -4.86
C ASN A 187 -11.18 26.17 -4.84
N ASP A 188 -10.67 25.90 -3.65
CA ASP A 188 -9.37 25.31 -3.45
C ASP A 188 -9.38 23.96 -4.16
N TYR A 189 -8.70 23.88 -5.30
CA TYR A 189 -8.65 22.65 -6.10
C TYR A 189 -7.89 21.53 -5.40
N ASP A 190 -7.09 21.83 -4.36
CA ASP A 190 -6.43 20.81 -3.54
C ASP A 190 -7.38 20.29 -2.44
N GLU A 191 -8.26 21.14 -1.91
CA GLU A 191 -9.31 20.75 -0.95
C GLU A 191 -10.53 20.09 -1.63
N THR A 192 -10.85 20.53 -2.85
CA THR A 192 -11.93 20.01 -3.71
C THR A 192 -11.44 18.98 -4.72
N ALA A 193 -10.13 18.71 -4.81
CA ALA A 193 -9.61 17.56 -5.51
C ALA A 193 -10.30 16.34 -4.90
N VAL A 194 -11.22 15.77 -5.68
CA VAL A 194 -11.97 14.58 -5.31
C VAL A 194 -10.94 13.58 -4.80
N PRO A 195 -10.90 13.28 -3.48
CA PRO A 195 -9.92 12.35 -2.95
C PRO A 195 -10.08 11.09 -3.80
N ALA A 196 -8.96 10.52 -4.23
CA ALA A 196 -8.95 9.34 -5.08
C ALA A 196 -10.05 8.41 -4.57
N LEU A 197 -10.92 7.95 -5.47
CA LEU A 197 -12.14 7.14 -5.24
C LEU A 197 -11.79 5.75 -4.68
N GLN A 198 -10.88 5.71 -3.71
CA GLN A 198 -10.21 4.61 -3.07
C GLN A 198 -11.14 4.11 -1.98
N GLY A 199 -12.18 3.40 -2.40
CA GLY A 199 -13.13 2.78 -1.52
C GLY A 199 -13.91 1.70 -2.24
N LEU A 200 -14.42 0.76 -1.46
CA LEU A 200 -15.30 -0.27 -1.99
C LEU A 200 -16.66 0.35 -2.32
N ALA A 201 -17.27 -0.09 -3.41
CA ALA A 201 -18.61 0.36 -3.79
C ALA A 201 -19.67 -0.05 -2.76
N CYS A 202 -20.84 0.56 -2.81
CA CYS A 202 -21.99 0.12 -2.03
C CYS A 202 -22.38 -1.31 -2.41
N VAL A 203 -22.56 -2.21 -1.44
CA VAL A 203 -22.92 -3.62 -1.68
C VAL A 203 -24.32 -3.81 -2.28
N HIS A 204 -25.17 -2.78 -2.20
CA HIS A 204 -26.54 -2.84 -2.68
C HIS A 204 -26.72 -2.18 -4.06
N CYS A 205 -26.31 -0.91 -4.20
CA CYS A 205 -26.50 -0.16 -5.44
C CYS A 205 -25.26 -0.05 -6.33
N TRP A 206 -24.10 -0.54 -5.87
CA TRP A 206 -22.81 -0.48 -6.59
C TRP A 206 -22.31 0.92 -6.93
N GLN A 207 -22.95 1.96 -6.38
CA GLN A 207 -22.46 3.33 -6.45
C GLN A 207 -21.31 3.52 -5.48
N GLU A 208 -20.43 4.45 -5.81
CA GLU A 208 -19.31 4.84 -4.97
C GLU A 208 -19.79 5.33 -3.60
N ARG A 209 -19.08 4.93 -2.57
CA ARG A 209 -19.34 5.36 -1.19
C ARG A 209 -18.56 6.63 -0.93
N SER A 210 -19.17 7.55 -0.18
CA SER A 210 -18.46 8.75 0.27
C SER A 210 -17.23 8.37 1.10
N ALA A 211 -16.19 9.21 1.11
CA ALA A 211 -15.02 8.99 1.97
C ALA A 211 -15.42 8.88 3.46
N LYS A 212 -16.43 9.65 3.87
CA LYS A 212 -17.05 9.57 5.20
C LYS A 212 -17.64 8.18 5.47
N ASP A 213 -18.42 7.64 4.53
CA ASP A 213 -18.97 6.28 4.65
C ASP A 213 -17.87 5.22 4.75
N ASN A 214 -16.82 5.34 3.94
CA ASN A 214 -15.71 4.39 3.98
C ASN A 214 -14.92 4.43 5.30
N ARG A 215 -14.85 5.58 5.98
CA ARG A 215 -14.15 5.74 7.26
C ARG A 215 -14.96 5.31 8.46
N HIS A 216 -16.26 5.63 8.49
CA HIS A 216 -17.08 5.46 9.70
C HIS A 216 -17.98 4.23 9.68
N HIS A 217 -18.19 3.63 8.51
CA HIS A 217 -19.16 2.55 8.37
C HIS A 217 -18.54 1.32 7.69
N THR A 218 -18.55 0.20 8.40
CA THR A 218 -18.14 -1.12 7.89
C THR A 218 -19.30 -1.90 7.26
N ASP A 219 -20.51 -1.34 7.27
CA ASP A 219 -21.75 -1.92 6.71
C ASP A 219 -21.73 -2.08 5.17
N GLY A 220 -20.75 -1.47 4.50
CA GLY A 220 -20.62 -1.52 3.04
C GLY A 220 -21.73 -0.79 2.29
N LEU A 221 -22.56 0.03 2.94
CA LEU A 221 -23.65 0.79 2.32
C LEU A 221 -23.24 2.25 2.07
N CYS A 222 -23.82 2.86 1.04
CA CYS A 222 -23.83 4.32 0.89
C CYS A 222 -24.97 4.94 1.70
N ASP A 223 -24.86 6.22 2.02
CA ASP A 223 -25.84 6.96 2.82
C ASP A 223 -27.29 6.80 2.34
N ARG A 224 -27.52 6.84 1.02
CA ARG A 224 -28.84 6.61 0.41
C ARG A 224 -29.39 5.20 0.65
N CYS A 225 -28.57 4.16 0.51
CA CYS A 225 -29.05 2.78 0.74
C CYS A 225 -29.30 2.53 2.22
N ARG A 226 -28.49 3.15 3.09
CA ARG A 226 -28.66 3.10 4.54
C ARG A 226 -29.96 3.78 4.98
N SER A 227 -30.26 4.98 4.49
CA SER A 227 -31.50 5.69 4.82
C SER A 227 -32.77 4.99 4.34
N LEU A 228 -32.65 4.16 3.30
CA LEU A 228 -33.72 3.28 2.80
C LEU A 228 -33.83 1.95 3.55
N GLY A 229 -33.04 1.72 4.60
CA GLY A 229 -33.06 0.47 5.39
C GLY A 229 -32.67 -0.77 4.59
N ARG A 230 -31.80 -0.62 3.58
CA ARG A 230 -31.34 -1.77 2.79
C ARG A 230 -30.43 -2.68 3.62
N PRO A 231 -30.44 -4.00 3.36
CA PRO A 231 -29.52 -4.91 4.04
C PRO A 231 -28.07 -4.60 3.62
N GLY A 232 -27.20 -4.39 4.61
CA GLY A 232 -25.77 -4.21 4.44
C GLY A 232 -24.98 -5.44 4.86
N LEU A 233 -23.67 -5.27 4.98
CA LEU A 233 -22.78 -6.26 5.59
C LEU A 233 -23.18 -6.52 7.05
N PRO A 234 -22.99 -7.75 7.55
CA PRO A 234 -23.21 -8.04 8.96
C PRO A 234 -22.31 -7.13 9.82
N SER A 235 -22.84 -6.65 10.95
CA SER A 235 -22.05 -5.84 11.88
C SER A 235 -20.94 -6.70 12.47
N LEU A 236 -19.70 -6.38 12.08
CA LEU A 236 -18.51 -6.96 12.69
C LEU A 236 -18.11 -6.14 13.93
N PRO A 237 -17.44 -6.74 14.92
CA PRO A 237 -16.92 -6.01 16.06
C PRO A 237 -15.96 -4.90 15.59
N ALA A 238 -15.81 -3.84 16.39
CA ALA A 238 -14.91 -2.72 16.04
C ALA A 238 -13.43 -3.16 15.95
N THR A 239 -13.09 -4.25 16.64
CA THR A 239 -11.78 -4.91 16.62
C THR A 239 -11.57 -5.82 15.41
N ALA A 240 -12.60 -6.04 14.58
CA ALA A 240 -12.53 -6.95 13.45
C ALA A 240 -11.38 -6.60 12.50
N TRP A 241 -10.67 -7.63 12.08
CA TRP A 241 -9.52 -7.48 11.22
C TRP A 241 -9.91 -7.25 9.77
N ARG A 242 -8.93 -6.79 9.01
CA ARG A 242 -9.13 -6.37 7.62
C ARG A 242 -9.61 -7.53 6.73
N ASP A 243 -9.04 -8.71 6.93
CA ASP A 243 -9.40 -9.96 6.27
C ASP A 243 -10.81 -10.45 6.64
N GLU A 244 -11.23 -10.29 7.90
CA GLU A 244 -12.59 -10.60 8.34
C GLU A 244 -13.62 -9.71 7.65
N ILE A 245 -13.32 -8.41 7.48
CA ILE A 245 -14.17 -7.47 6.74
C ILE A 245 -14.27 -7.90 5.27
N ILE A 246 -13.16 -8.30 4.64
CA ILE A 246 -13.13 -8.81 3.27
C ILE A 246 -13.95 -10.10 3.16
N ALA A 247 -13.78 -11.02 4.10
CA ALA A 247 -14.50 -12.29 4.14
C ALA A 247 -16.00 -12.09 4.33
N ALA A 248 -16.42 -11.22 5.26
CA ALA A 248 -17.82 -10.87 5.47
C ALA A 248 -18.44 -10.26 4.22
N ARG A 249 -17.70 -9.39 3.50
CA ARG A 249 -18.16 -8.83 2.23
C ARG A 249 -18.29 -9.89 1.14
N CYS A 250 -17.28 -10.72 0.96
CA CYS A 250 -17.32 -11.80 -0.03
C CYS A 250 -18.49 -12.75 0.24
N LYS A 251 -18.70 -13.12 1.51
CA LYS A 251 -19.81 -13.96 1.96
C LYS A 251 -21.16 -13.30 1.69
N PHE A 252 -21.33 -12.02 2.02
CA PHE A 252 -22.57 -11.30 1.75
C PHE A 252 -22.92 -11.27 0.25
N ILE A 253 -21.93 -11.01 -0.61
CA ILE A 253 -22.13 -11.01 -2.07
C ILE A 253 -22.47 -12.43 -2.55
N ALA A 254 -21.80 -13.45 -2.01
CA ALA A 254 -22.08 -14.86 -2.29
C ALA A 254 -23.52 -15.25 -2.01
N THR A 255 -24.04 -14.82 -0.87
CA THR A 255 -25.36 -15.23 -0.37
C THR A 255 -26.49 -14.41 -0.98
N THR A 256 -26.23 -13.17 -1.35
CA THR A 256 -27.27 -12.23 -1.81
C THR A 256 -27.56 -12.37 -3.31
N PHE A 257 -26.55 -12.71 -4.12
CA PHE A 257 -26.67 -12.72 -5.57
C PHE A 257 -26.50 -14.13 -6.17
N PRO A 258 -27.11 -14.41 -7.33
CA PRO A 258 -26.84 -15.64 -8.07
C PRO A 258 -25.34 -15.79 -8.34
N ARG A 259 -24.84 -17.03 -8.34
CA ARG A 259 -23.41 -17.35 -8.44
C ARG A 259 -22.69 -16.61 -9.58
N SER A 260 -23.28 -16.54 -10.77
CA SER A 260 -22.68 -15.86 -11.93
C SER A 260 -22.53 -14.35 -11.71
N THR A 261 -23.56 -13.72 -11.14
CA THR A 261 -23.56 -12.30 -10.79
C THR A 261 -22.57 -12.00 -9.67
N ALA A 262 -22.56 -12.82 -8.61
CA ALA A 262 -21.62 -12.70 -7.50
C ALA A 262 -20.16 -12.76 -7.98
N LEU A 263 -19.83 -13.72 -8.86
CA LEU A 263 -18.49 -13.84 -9.44
C LEU A 263 -18.10 -12.62 -10.27
N ALA A 264 -19.00 -12.07 -11.09
CA ALA A 264 -18.72 -10.89 -11.90
C ALA A 264 -18.46 -9.66 -11.03
N ILE A 265 -19.25 -9.48 -9.98
CA ILE A 265 -19.06 -8.42 -8.98
C ILE A 265 -17.70 -8.58 -8.31
N LEU A 266 -17.42 -9.76 -7.73
CA LEU A 266 -16.19 -10.01 -7.00
C LEU A 266 -14.96 -9.79 -7.90
N ARG A 267 -14.98 -10.27 -9.15
CA ARG A 267 -13.90 -9.99 -10.11
C ARG A 267 -13.63 -8.50 -10.30
N LYS A 268 -14.68 -7.70 -10.44
CA LYS A 268 -14.55 -6.24 -10.58
C LYS A 268 -14.01 -5.60 -9.30
N GLU A 269 -14.40 -6.09 -8.13
CA GLU A 269 -13.92 -5.55 -6.85
C GLU A 269 -12.48 -5.93 -6.53
N ALA A 270 -11.95 -7.03 -7.09
CA ALA A 270 -10.58 -7.48 -6.84
C ALA A 270 -9.61 -6.32 -7.05
N ASP A 271 -9.72 -5.63 -8.18
CA ASP A 271 -8.79 -4.57 -8.57
C ASP A 271 -8.93 -3.30 -7.71
N ALA A 272 -10.03 -3.16 -6.97
CA ALA A 272 -10.25 -2.05 -6.04
C ALA A 272 -9.57 -2.26 -4.68
N TYR A 273 -9.15 -3.49 -4.36
CA TYR A 273 -8.41 -3.79 -3.15
C TYR A 273 -6.93 -3.44 -3.29
N SER A 274 -6.28 -3.18 -2.14
CA SER A 274 -4.83 -3.06 -2.08
C SER A 274 -4.17 -4.37 -2.59
N PRO A 275 -2.94 -4.33 -3.14
CA PRO A 275 -2.28 -5.54 -3.60
C PRO A 275 -2.18 -6.64 -2.54
N ALA A 276 -2.05 -6.27 -1.26
CA ALA A 276 -2.06 -7.20 -0.13
C ALA A 276 -3.42 -7.87 0.08
N ASP A 277 -4.50 -7.10 -0.01
CA ASP A 277 -5.89 -7.56 0.17
C ASP A 277 -6.39 -8.36 -1.05
N GLN A 278 -5.87 -8.06 -2.24
CA GLN A 278 -6.23 -8.73 -3.50
C GLN A 278 -5.99 -10.23 -3.45
N TRP A 279 -4.90 -10.66 -2.82
CA TRP A 279 -4.57 -12.07 -2.72
C TRP A 279 -5.57 -12.83 -1.83
N ASP A 280 -5.90 -12.27 -0.64
CA ASP A 280 -6.88 -12.88 0.26
C ASP A 280 -8.25 -12.96 -0.38
N MET A 281 -8.66 -11.89 -1.06
CA MET A 281 -9.93 -11.88 -1.76
C MET A 281 -9.95 -12.93 -2.88
N LYS A 282 -8.92 -12.97 -3.74
CA LYS A 282 -8.82 -13.99 -4.81
C LYS A 282 -8.81 -15.41 -4.24
N ARG A 283 -8.08 -15.66 -3.14
CA ARG A 283 -8.05 -16.95 -2.43
C ARG A 283 -9.42 -17.34 -1.88
N LEU A 284 -10.09 -16.42 -1.18
CA LEU A 284 -11.44 -16.64 -0.65
C LEU A 284 -12.44 -16.95 -1.75
N VAL A 285 -12.39 -16.20 -2.86
CA VAL A 285 -13.29 -16.40 -3.99
C VAL A 285 -12.97 -17.70 -4.71
N HIS A 286 -11.69 -18.07 -4.85
CA HIS A 286 -11.28 -19.37 -5.36
C HIS A 286 -11.88 -20.51 -4.52
N ASN A 287 -11.66 -20.50 -3.21
CA ASN A 287 -12.08 -21.58 -2.31
C ASN A 287 -13.61 -21.73 -2.22
N ASN A 288 -14.37 -20.64 -2.28
CA ASN A 288 -15.83 -20.68 -2.14
C ASN A 288 -16.57 -20.80 -3.47
N PHE A 289 -15.97 -20.34 -4.58
CA PHE A 289 -16.65 -20.26 -5.87
C PHE A 289 -15.93 -20.96 -7.03
N GLY A 290 -14.84 -21.69 -6.77
CA GLY A 290 -14.10 -22.41 -7.81
C GLY A 290 -13.61 -21.47 -8.90
N TRP A 291 -13.05 -20.32 -8.52
CA TRP A 291 -12.51 -19.36 -9.48
C TRP A 291 -11.21 -19.91 -10.09
N ASN A 292 -11.34 -20.68 -11.16
CA ASN A 292 -10.23 -21.34 -11.87
C ASN A 292 -9.39 -20.36 -12.72
N ASP A 293 -8.75 -19.37 -12.10
CA ASP A 293 -7.74 -18.52 -12.76
C ASP A 293 -6.38 -18.69 -12.03
N GLU A 294 -6.00 -19.96 -11.80
CA GLU A 294 -4.77 -20.35 -11.08
C GLU A 294 -3.52 -19.73 -11.74
N SER A 295 -3.53 -19.60 -13.06
CA SER A 295 -2.43 -18.99 -13.83
C SER A 295 -2.19 -17.52 -13.49
N LYS A 296 -3.23 -16.77 -13.10
CA LYS A 296 -3.09 -15.38 -12.64
C LYS A 296 -2.82 -15.27 -11.14
N MET A 297 -3.15 -16.30 -10.36
CA MET A 297 -2.82 -16.32 -8.93
C MET A 297 -1.31 -16.48 -8.70
N SER A 298 -0.61 -17.26 -9.54
CA SER A 298 0.87 -17.34 -9.50
C SER A 298 1.53 -16.05 -9.97
N GLU A 299 1.08 -15.47 -11.08
CA GLU A 299 1.59 -14.19 -11.60
C GLU A 299 1.36 -13.01 -10.65
N ALA A 300 0.20 -12.93 -9.99
CA ALA A 300 -0.05 -11.92 -8.96
C ALA A 300 0.83 -12.11 -7.72
N ARG A 301 1.19 -13.36 -7.39
CA ARG A 301 2.17 -13.68 -6.35
C ARG A 301 3.55 -13.13 -6.74
N GLU A 302 4.01 -13.42 -7.97
CA GLU A 302 5.32 -13.06 -8.55
C GLU A 302 5.53 -11.57 -8.80
N THR A 303 4.57 -10.90 -9.44
CA THR A 303 4.63 -9.44 -9.67
C THR A 303 4.66 -8.65 -8.36
N HIS A 304 4.00 -9.16 -7.30
CA HIS A 304 4.11 -8.62 -5.95
C HIS A 304 5.47 -8.95 -5.28
N TYR A 305 6.21 -10.01 -5.67
CA TYR A 305 7.59 -10.26 -5.18
C TYR A 305 8.55 -9.25 -5.83
N ALA A 306 8.37 -8.89 -7.10
CA ALA A 306 9.26 -8.01 -7.84
C ALA A 306 9.12 -6.50 -7.50
N MET A 307 8.05 -6.09 -6.82
CA MET A 307 7.83 -4.69 -6.40
C MET A 307 8.16 -4.43 -4.91
N ALA A 308 8.42 -5.47 -4.13
CA ALA A 308 8.71 -5.39 -2.69
C ALA A 308 10.18 -5.70 -2.34
N ALA A 309 10.99 -6.06 -3.34
CA ALA A 309 12.45 -6.12 -3.30
C ALA A 309 13.01 -4.89 -4.00
#